data_AF-A0A536DVT7-F1
#
_entry.id   AF-A0A536DVT7-F1
#
_cell.length_a   1.000
_cell.length_b   1.000
_cell.length_c   1.000
_cell.angle_alpha   90.00
_cell.angle_beta   90.00
_cell.angle_gamma   90.00
#
_symmetry.space_group_name_H-M   'P 1'
#
loop_
_entity.id
_entity.type
_entity.pdbx_description
1 polymer ?
#
loop_
_entity_poly.entity_id
_entity_poly.type
_entity_poly.pdbx_seq_one_letter_code
_entity_poly.pdbx_strand_id
1 'polypeptide(L)'
;MASTSVRQVTTRQGQILELAAAGLSDKEIAHRLTISHRTVRTHFERLFHHYQVRNRSGVVAAWLQEKQPTIPPRPADECPYSRPFPEAFTDCPSYQAMEVMTLDIGYRPLGRLWTCRHLQPRRHAADDRWYASCVVGDADARQRWATTLGRERLLKIEALRQELTQVTAPFAEPLWRHKRRQLELMNEGRPADDESRWLQLTTRRLASRIDTLLARRRALLDEIHIPEDACRELIRVALDRLVTQPSVDVQIDVPDEVLARFPLDMRLFFRPQPLPDGVLRVSA
;
A
#
# COMPACT_ATOMS: atom_id res chain seq x y z
N MET A 1 -31.04 -4.48 14.60
CA MET A 1 -30.46 -3.60 13.57
C MET A 1 -31.58 -3.23 12.61
N ALA A 2 -32.19 -2.05 12.79
CA ALA A 2 -33.32 -1.62 11.98
C ALA A 2 -32.80 -1.07 10.64
N SER A 3 -33.23 -1.69 9.54
CA SER A 3 -33.04 -1.17 8.19
C SER A 3 -33.83 0.13 8.07
N THR A 4 -33.12 1.26 8.00
CA THR A 4 -33.74 2.58 7.80
C THR A 4 -34.22 2.66 6.35
N SER A 5 -35.50 2.37 6.15
CA SER A 5 -36.20 2.56 4.87
C SER A 5 -35.91 3.97 4.34
N VAL A 6 -35.31 4.07 3.15
CA VAL A 6 -35.12 5.32 2.41
C VAL A 6 -36.49 5.97 2.26
N ARG A 7 -36.72 7.05 2.99
CA ARG A 7 -37.96 7.82 2.96
C ARG A 7 -37.98 8.60 1.65
N GLN A 8 -38.43 7.97 0.58
CA GLN A 8 -38.35 8.53 -0.78
C GLN A 8 -39.18 9.81 -0.90
N VAL A 9 -38.51 10.91 -1.27
CA VAL A 9 -39.17 12.13 -1.74
C VAL A 9 -39.70 11.91 -3.16
N THR A 10 -40.85 12.51 -3.47
CA THR A 10 -41.39 12.49 -4.84
C THR A 10 -40.47 13.24 -5.81
N THR A 11 -40.53 12.94 -7.10
CA THR A 11 -39.77 13.64 -8.15
C THR A 11 -39.91 15.16 -8.04
N ARG A 12 -41.13 15.64 -7.78
CA ARG A 12 -41.43 17.07 -7.66
C ARG A 12 -40.81 17.69 -6.41
N GLN A 13 -40.84 16.99 -5.28
CA GLN A 13 -40.17 17.42 -4.06
C GLN A 13 -38.65 17.44 -4.21
N GLY A 14 -38.07 16.48 -4.93
CA GLY A 14 -36.65 16.46 -5.29
C GLY A 14 -36.24 17.69 -6.09
N GLN A 15 -37.01 18.05 -7.13
CA GLN A 15 -36.79 19.28 -7.91
C GLN A 15 -36.84 20.55 -7.05
N ILE A 16 -37.80 20.63 -6.12
CA ILE A 16 -37.93 21.77 -5.20
C ILE A 16 -36.71 21.83 -4.27
N LEU A 17 -36.26 20.70 -3.72
CA LEU A 17 -35.09 20.62 -2.85
C LEU A 17 -33.79 20.98 -3.59
N GLU A 18 -33.64 20.57 -4.84
CA GLU A 18 -32.50 20.93 -5.70
C GLU A 18 -32.40 22.44 -5.91
N LEU A 19 -33.51 23.08 -6.30
CA LEU A 19 -33.54 24.52 -6.48
C LEU A 19 -33.37 25.27 -5.15
N ALA A 20 -33.91 24.73 -4.06
CA ALA A 20 -33.75 25.30 -2.72
C ALA A 20 -32.30 25.21 -2.22
N ALA A 21 -31.60 24.11 -2.50
CA ALA A 21 -30.18 23.91 -2.19
C ALA A 21 -29.27 24.83 -3.03
N ALA A 22 -29.69 25.15 -4.26
CA ALA A 22 -29.05 26.15 -5.11
C ALA A 22 -29.31 27.61 -4.68
N GLY A 23 -30.01 27.83 -3.56
CA GLY A 23 -30.23 29.15 -2.97
C GLY A 23 -31.46 29.92 -3.45
N LEU A 24 -32.27 29.37 -4.37
CA LEU A 24 -33.44 30.07 -4.91
C LEU A 24 -34.53 30.25 -3.85
N SER A 25 -35.17 31.41 -3.81
CA SER A 25 -36.36 31.67 -2.99
C SER A 25 -37.59 30.88 -3.46
N ASP A 26 -38.58 30.70 -2.59
CA ASP A 26 -39.85 30.02 -2.93
C ASP A 26 -40.55 30.66 -4.15
N LYS A 27 -40.40 31.97 -4.36
CA LYS A 27 -40.94 32.69 -5.53
C LYS A 27 -40.20 32.34 -6.81
N GLU A 28 -38.87 32.25 -6.75
CA GLU A 28 -38.03 31.86 -7.89
C GLU A 28 -38.24 30.39 -8.25
N ILE A 29 -38.38 29.52 -7.23
CA ILE A 29 -38.74 28.10 -7.41
C ILE A 29 -40.11 27.98 -8.08
N ALA A 30 -41.11 28.73 -7.60
CA ALA A 30 -42.46 28.74 -8.17
C ALA A 30 -42.45 29.15 -9.65
N HIS A 31 -41.71 30.21 -9.98
CA HIS A 31 -41.56 30.69 -11.35
C HIS A 31 -40.89 29.64 -12.24
N ARG A 32 -39.75 29.09 -11.81
CA ARG A 32 -38.95 28.13 -12.58
C ARG A 32 -39.65 26.79 -12.80
N LEU A 33 -40.51 26.40 -11.88
CA LEU A 33 -41.29 25.16 -11.95
C LEU A 33 -42.71 25.38 -12.51
N THR A 34 -43.07 26.61 -12.89
CA THR A 34 -44.39 27.00 -13.41
C THR A 34 -45.55 26.55 -12.49
N ILE A 35 -45.41 26.81 -11.18
CA ILE A 35 -46.43 26.52 -10.16
C ILE A 35 -46.66 27.73 -9.26
N SER A 36 -47.75 27.71 -8.49
CA SER A 36 -48.02 28.79 -7.55
C SER A 36 -47.03 28.76 -6.37
N HIS A 37 -46.73 29.95 -5.82
CA HIS A 37 -45.95 30.07 -4.58
C HIS A 37 -46.59 29.29 -3.41
N ARG A 38 -47.92 29.22 -3.35
CA ARG A 38 -48.66 28.40 -2.37
C ARG A 38 -48.35 26.92 -2.53
N THR A 39 -48.26 26.42 -3.76
CA THR A 39 -47.91 25.02 -4.05
C THR A 39 -46.51 24.68 -3.56
N VAL A 40 -45.53 25.57 -3.76
CA VAL A 40 -44.16 25.39 -3.23
C VAL A 40 -44.16 25.29 -1.69
N ARG A 41 -44.89 26.17 -1.01
CA ARG A 41 -45.05 26.12 0.46
C ARG A 41 -45.67 24.81 0.95
N THR A 42 -46.72 24.33 0.29
CA THR A 42 -47.34 23.04 0.64
C THR A 42 -46.37 21.86 0.44
N HIS A 43 -45.52 21.90 -0.59
CA HIS A 43 -44.46 20.90 -0.73
C HIS A 43 -43.45 20.97 0.41
N PHE A 44 -43.03 22.17 0.83
CA PHE A 44 -42.15 22.34 1.98
C PHE A 44 -42.77 21.88 3.30
N GLU A 45 -44.04 22.16 3.56
CA GLU A 45 -44.76 21.67 4.76
C GLU A 45 -44.74 20.14 4.83
N ARG A 46 -45.02 19.48 3.70
CA ARG A 46 -44.94 18.01 3.60
C ARG A 46 -43.51 17.50 3.81
N LEU A 47 -42.53 18.21 3.26
CA LEU A 47 -41.11 17.90 3.44
C LEU A 47 -40.65 18.08 4.89
N PHE A 48 -41.13 19.11 5.59
CA PHE A 48 -40.85 19.35 7.00
C PHE A 48 -41.36 18.20 7.87
N HIS A 49 -42.58 17.75 7.62
CA HIS A 49 -43.15 16.58 8.31
C HIS A 49 -42.38 15.29 7.97
N HIS A 50 -42.01 15.11 6.70
CA HIS A 50 -41.28 13.93 6.21
C HIS A 50 -39.88 13.80 6.84
N TYR A 51 -39.14 14.91 6.90
CA TYR A 51 -37.77 15.00 7.44
C TYR A 51 -37.72 15.31 8.94
N GLN A 52 -38.87 15.55 9.60
CA GLN A 52 -38.97 15.95 11.02
C GLN A 52 -38.16 17.22 11.36
N VAL A 53 -38.18 18.19 10.46
CA VAL A 53 -37.47 19.47 10.60
C VAL A 53 -38.46 20.63 10.60
N ARG A 54 -38.05 21.78 11.13
CA ARG A 54 -38.95 22.93 11.34
C ARG A 54 -38.83 24.04 10.30
N ASN A 55 -37.83 23.96 9.42
CA ASN A 55 -37.54 25.05 8.50
C ASN A 55 -36.86 24.57 7.20
N ARG A 56 -36.83 25.47 6.22
CA ARG A 56 -36.27 25.25 4.89
C ARG A 56 -34.80 24.82 4.94
N SER A 57 -33.97 25.50 5.71
CA SER A 57 -32.55 25.17 5.81
C SER A 57 -32.33 23.77 6.38
N GLY A 58 -33.13 23.38 7.38
CA GLY A 58 -33.10 22.05 7.99
C GLY A 58 -33.50 20.95 7.01
N VAL A 59 -34.52 21.17 6.16
CA VAL A 59 -34.90 20.14 5.18
C VAL A 59 -33.92 20.01 4.03
N VAL A 60 -33.31 21.13 3.61
CA VAL A 60 -32.22 21.11 2.62
C VAL A 60 -31.00 20.39 3.18
N ALA A 61 -30.62 20.66 4.43
CA ALA A 61 -29.49 19.98 5.08
C ALA A 61 -29.72 18.47 5.22
N ALA A 62 -30.90 18.05 5.68
CA ALA A 62 -31.24 16.64 5.83
C ALA A 62 -31.26 15.89 4.48
N TRP A 63 -31.82 16.51 3.45
CA TRP A 63 -31.82 15.93 2.09
C TRP A 63 -30.41 15.87 1.47
N LEU A 64 -29.55 16.86 1.72
CA LEU A 64 -28.16 16.83 1.28
C LEU A 64 -27.35 15.74 2.01
N GLN A 65 -27.63 15.49 3.29
CA GLN A 65 -27.03 14.38 4.04
C GLN A 65 -27.47 13.02 3.50
N GLU A 66 -28.74 12.87 3.09
CA GLU A 66 -29.20 11.65 2.40
C GLU A 66 -28.58 11.48 1.00
N LYS A 67 -28.31 12.59 0.29
CA LYS A 67 -27.63 12.56 -1.03
C LYS A 67 -26.12 12.42 -0.93
N GLN A 68 -25.51 12.68 0.23
CA GLN A 68 -24.08 12.46 0.39
C GLN A 68 -23.81 10.96 0.25
N PRO A 69 -22.90 10.55 -0.66
CA PRO A 69 -22.45 9.17 -0.64
C PRO A 69 -21.92 8.90 0.77
N THR A 70 -22.52 7.93 1.46
CA THR A 70 -21.96 7.43 2.71
C THR A 70 -20.55 6.97 2.39
N ILE A 71 -19.53 7.76 2.76
CA ILE A 71 -18.15 7.36 2.56
C ILE A 71 -18.00 6.06 3.34
N PRO A 72 -17.76 4.92 2.67
CA PRO A 72 -17.65 3.68 3.39
C PRO A 72 -16.49 3.81 4.38
N PRO A 73 -16.62 3.23 5.59
CA PRO A 73 -15.57 3.30 6.58
C PRO A 73 -14.26 2.80 5.97
N ARG A 74 -13.14 3.42 6.34
CA ARG A 74 -11.84 2.96 5.88
C ARG A 74 -11.68 1.47 6.24
N PRO A 75 -11.27 0.61 5.30
CA PRO A 75 -10.93 -0.76 5.61
C PRO A 75 -9.95 -0.82 6.78
N ALA A 76 -10.16 -1.76 7.70
CA ALA A 76 -9.31 -1.89 8.89
C ALA A 76 -7.84 -2.16 8.53
N ASP A 77 -7.59 -2.79 7.38
CA ASP A 77 -6.28 -3.10 6.85
C ASP A 77 -5.68 -1.99 5.97
N GLU A 78 -6.40 -0.89 5.72
CA GLU A 78 -5.83 0.29 5.04
C GLU A 78 -4.65 0.84 5.85
N CYS A 79 -3.55 1.19 5.18
CA CYS A 79 -2.44 1.87 5.84
C CYS A 79 -2.86 3.30 6.24
N PRO A 80 -2.88 3.65 7.55
CA PRO A 80 -3.38 4.94 8.02
C PRO A 80 -2.39 6.09 7.83
N TYR A 81 -1.14 5.77 7.50
CA TYR A 81 -0.05 6.74 7.41
C TYR A 81 0.04 7.35 6.01
N SER A 82 0.25 8.67 5.98
CA SER A 82 0.46 9.42 4.75
C SER A 82 1.78 9.06 4.10
N ARG A 83 1.77 8.96 2.77
CA ARG A 83 2.96 8.70 1.95
C ARG A 83 3.40 10.01 1.26
N PRO A 84 4.69 10.17 0.92
CA PRO A 84 5.79 9.22 1.13
C PRO A 84 6.18 9.11 2.61
N PHE A 85 6.74 7.96 3.01
CA PHE A 85 7.21 7.79 4.39
C PHE A 85 8.52 8.57 4.61
N PRO A 86 8.69 9.24 5.77
CA PRO A 86 9.99 9.80 6.16
C PRO A 86 11.09 8.74 6.27
N GLU A 87 12.34 9.15 6.08
CA GLU A 87 13.52 8.25 6.14
C GLU A 87 13.66 7.55 7.52
N ALA A 88 13.32 8.26 8.61
CA ALA A 88 13.33 7.73 9.98
C ALA A 88 11.94 7.38 10.52
N PHE A 89 11.01 6.96 9.65
CA PHE A 89 9.64 6.63 10.05
C PHE A 89 9.57 5.42 10.99
N THR A 90 8.93 5.59 12.15
CA THR A 90 8.81 4.55 13.19
C THR A 90 7.40 4.41 13.78
N ASP A 91 6.41 5.14 13.27
CA ASP A 91 5.07 5.20 13.88
C ASP A 91 4.28 3.90 13.71
N CYS A 92 4.65 3.04 12.77
CA CYS A 92 4.05 1.73 12.57
C CYS A 92 4.96 0.62 13.15
N PRO A 93 4.47 -0.22 14.08
CA PRO A 93 5.27 -1.26 14.72
C PRO A 93 5.72 -2.35 13.75
N SER A 94 4.97 -2.55 12.67
CA SER A 94 5.28 -3.49 11.60
C SER A 94 5.88 -2.79 10.37
N TYR A 95 6.41 -1.58 10.48
CA TYR A 95 7.03 -0.92 9.33
C TYR A 95 8.28 -1.68 8.91
N GLN A 96 8.35 -2.01 7.63
CA GLN A 96 9.58 -2.43 6.97
C GLN A 96 9.81 -1.51 5.79
N ALA A 97 10.76 -0.58 5.93
CA ALA A 97 11.03 0.38 4.86
C ALA A 97 11.44 -0.33 3.56
N MET A 98 11.11 0.25 2.44
CA MET A 98 11.49 -0.27 1.14
C MET A 98 11.76 0.94 0.26
N GLU A 99 12.97 1.04 -0.25
CA GLU A 99 13.31 2.05 -1.24
C GLU A 99 12.87 1.54 -2.61
N VAL A 100 12.03 2.30 -3.31
CA VAL A 100 11.57 1.99 -4.66
C VAL A 100 12.12 3.03 -5.61
N MET A 101 12.75 2.57 -6.69
CA MET A 101 13.08 3.41 -7.84
C MET A 101 11.81 3.60 -8.67
N THR A 102 11.33 4.83 -8.77
CA THR A 102 10.24 5.17 -9.68
C THR A 102 10.79 5.35 -11.09
N LEU A 103 10.03 4.88 -12.08
CA LEU A 103 10.40 4.93 -13.48
C LEU A 103 9.31 5.62 -14.29
N ASP A 104 9.68 6.29 -15.38
CA ASP A 104 8.73 6.66 -16.42
C ASP A 104 8.39 5.46 -17.33
N ILE A 105 7.50 5.70 -18.30
CA ILE A 105 7.09 4.68 -19.29
C ILE A 105 8.23 4.19 -20.19
N GLY A 106 9.36 4.90 -20.24
CA GLY A 106 10.58 4.55 -20.96
C GLY A 106 11.65 3.94 -20.06
N TYR A 107 11.30 3.49 -18.86
CA TYR A 107 12.20 2.93 -17.84
C TYR A 107 13.29 3.91 -17.37
N ARG A 108 13.07 5.22 -17.46
CA ARG A 108 14.01 6.22 -16.93
C ARG A 108 13.72 6.49 -15.45
N PRO A 109 14.75 6.54 -14.58
CA PRO A 109 14.57 6.88 -13.18
C PRO A 109 13.97 8.28 -12.97
N LEU A 110 12.88 8.37 -12.21
CA LEU A 110 12.24 9.63 -11.80
C LEU A 110 12.64 10.05 -10.38
N GLY A 111 13.11 9.11 -9.57
CA GLY A 111 13.52 9.36 -8.19
C GLY A 111 13.29 8.13 -7.31
N ARG A 112 13.75 8.22 -6.07
CA ARG A 112 13.60 7.17 -5.06
C ARG A 112 12.57 7.59 -4.02
N LEU A 113 11.71 6.66 -3.63
CA LEU A 113 10.75 6.89 -2.55
C LEU A 113 10.80 5.76 -1.53
N TRP A 114 10.54 6.13 -0.28
CA TRP A 114 10.34 5.17 0.81
C TRP A 114 8.87 4.73 0.83
N THR A 115 8.67 3.42 0.78
CA THR A 115 7.39 2.75 0.99
C THR A 115 7.54 1.67 2.07
N CYS A 116 6.45 0.97 2.39
CA CYS A 116 6.51 -0.21 3.25
C CYS A 116 6.33 -1.48 2.44
N ARG A 117 7.18 -2.50 2.70
CA ARG A 117 7.10 -3.83 2.07
C ARG A 117 5.73 -4.52 2.25
N HIS A 118 4.98 -4.14 3.28
CA HIS A 118 3.68 -4.76 3.58
C HIS A 118 2.50 -4.20 2.77
N LEU A 119 2.72 -3.18 1.94
CA LEU A 119 1.63 -2.54 1.20
C LEU A 119 1.34 -3.29 -0.11
N GLN A 120 0.07 -3.60 -0.31
CA GLN A 120 -0.46 -4.15 -1.57
C GLN A 120 -1.67 -3.35 -2.04
N PRO A 121 -1.82 -3.12 -3.36
CA PRO A 121 -3.03 -2.52 -3.90
C PRO A 121 -4.20 -3.49 -3.71
N ARG A 122 -5.29 -3.00 -3.12
CA ARG A 122 -6.55 -3.75 -3.00
C ARG A 122 -7.72 -2.90 -3.47
N ARG A 123 -8.69 -3.54 -4.11
CA ARG A 123 -9.94 -2.91 -4.53
C ARG A 123 -10.95 -2.94 -3.38
N HIS A 124 -11.53 -1.80 -3.07
CA HIS A 124 -12.56 -1.66 -2.06
C HIS A 124 -13.89 -2.21 -2.60
N ALA A 125 -14.53 -3.10 -1.86
CA ALA A 125 -15.68 -3.87 -2.36
C ALA A 125 -16.95 -3.03 -2.59
N ALA A 126 -17.12 -1.91 -1.87
CA ALA A 126 -18.35 -1.14 -1.91
C ALA A 126 -18.39 -0.02 -2.97
N ASP A 127 -17.24 0.50 -3.37
CA ASP A 127 -17.12 1.69 -4.23
C ASP A 127 -16.02 1.58 -5.30
N ASP A 128 -15.44 0.39 -5.47
CA ASP A 128 -14.39 0.08 -6.45
C ASP A 128 -13.10 0.92 -6.37
N ARG A 129 -12.91 1.73 -5.32
CA ARG A 129 -11.67 2.50 -5.13
C ARG A 129 -10.50 1.58 -4.80
N TRP A 130 -9.31 1.90 -5.30
CA TRP A 130 -8.09 1.23 -4.88
C TRP A 130 -7.52 1.86 -3.61
N TYR A 131 -7.04 1.03 -2.70
CA TYR A 131 -6.38 1.48 -1.48
C TYR A 131 -5.12 0.65 -1.19
N ALA A 132 -4.24 1.21 -0.37
CA ALA A 132 -3.03 0.53 0.10
C ALA A 132 -3.37 -0.34 1.31
N SER A 133 -3.68 -1.62 1.05
CA SER A 133 -3.89 -2.63 2.09
C SER A 133 -2.57 -3.09 2.70
N CYS A 134 -2.56 -3.34 4.00
CA CYS A 134 -1.44 -3.96 4.68
C CYS A 134 -1.66 -5.48 4.71
N VAL A 135 -0.73 -6.26 4.15
CA VAL A 135 -0.81 -7.73 4.16
C VAL A 135 -0.73 -8.35 5.56
N VAL A 136 -0.17 -7.62 6.52
CA VAL A 136 -0.18 -8.01 7.94
C VAL A 136 -1.59 -7.88 8.53
N GLY A 137 -2.43 -6.99 7.99
CA GLY A 137 -3.80 -6.76 8.43
C GLY A 137 -4.01 -5.39 9.10
N ASP A 138 -4.94 -5.38 10.05
CA ASP A 138 -5.35 -4.20 10.82
C ASP A 138 -4.31 -3.77 11.87
N ALA A 139 -4.66 -2.76 12.67
CA ALA A 139 -3.78 -2.22 13.70
C ALA A 139 -3.34 -3.28 14.73
N ASP A 140 -4.27 -4.14 15.17
CA ASP A 140 -3.98 -5.17 16.17
C ASP A 140 -3.11 -6.28 15.57
N ALA A 141 -3.38 -6.69 14.33
CA ALA A 141 -2.56 -7.67 13.62
C ALA A 141 -1.12 -7.16 13.42
N ARG A 142 -0.93 -5.87 13.11
CA ARG A 142 0.40 -5.24 13.01
C ARG A 142 1.15 -5.25 14.33
N GLN A 143 0.46 -4.98 15.44
CA GLN A 143 1.04 -5.04 16.77
C GLN A 143 1.43 -6.47 17.16
N ARG A 144 0.57 -7.45 16.88
CA ARG A 144 0.85 -8.88 17.10
C ARG A 144 2.06 -9.34 16.30
N TRP A 145 2.09 -9.05 15.00
CA TRP A 145 3.22 -9.40 14.12
C TRP A 145 4.56 -8.85 14.64
N ALA A 146 4.58 -7.59 15.07
CA ALA A 146 5.80 -6.97 15.60
C ALA A 146 6.25 -7.60 16.93
N THR A 147 5.29 -8.03 17.75
CA THR A 147 5.56 -8.70 19.03
C THR A 147 6.08 -10.12 18.80
N THR A 148 5.50 -10.86 17.86
CA THR A 148 5.94 -12.22 17.48
C THR A 148 7.39 -12.24 17.01
N LEU A 149 7.83 -11.25 16.25
CA LEU A 149 9.22 -11.19 15.74
C LEU A 149 10.20 -10.59 16.74
N GLY A 150 9.71 -9.88 17.76
CA GLY A 150 10.53 -9.14 18.72
C GLY A 150 10.99 -7.79 18.16
N ARG A 151 10.60 -6.69 18.82
CA ARG A 151 10.92 -5.33 18.39
C ARG A 151 12.42 -5.06 18.30
N GLU A 152 13.20 -5.56 19.27
CA GLU A 152 14.66 -5.41 19.28
C GLU A 152 15.31 -6.12 18.08
N ARG A 153 14.84 -7.33 17.77
CA ARG A 153 15.29 -8.09 16.61
C ARG A 153 14.97 -7.35 15.31
N LEU A 154 13.78 -6.79 15.18
CA LEU A 154 13.39 -5.98 14.02
C LEU A 154 14.28 -4.74 13.83
N LEU A 155 14.65 -4.06 14.92
CA LEU A 155 15.59 -2.93 14.86
C LEU A 155 16.99 -3.37 14.40
N LYS A 156 17.48 -4.53 14.87
CA LYS A 156 18.75 -5.11 14.42
C LYS A 156 18.72 -5.51 12.95
N ILE A 157 17.61 -6.08 12.49
CA ILE A 157 17.39 -6.40 11.08
C ILE A 157 17.39 -5.13 10.22
N GLU A 158 16.73 -4.07 10.68
CA GLU A 158 16.71 -2.78 9.98
C GLU A 158 18.13 -2.20 9.86
N ALA A 159 18.91 -2.20 10.95
CA ALA A 159 20.30 -1.74 10.92
C ALA A 159 21.15 -2.55 9.94
N LEU A 160 21.03 -3.88 9.96
CA LEU A 160 21.73 -4.75 8.99
C LEU A 160 21.31 -4.45 7.55
N ARG A 161 20.03 -4.17 7.32
CA ARG A 161 19.54 -3.80 5.99
C ARG A 161 20.09 -2.46 5.53
N GLN A 162 20.24 -1.48 6.41
CA GLN A 162 20.88 -0.20 6.07
C GLN A 162 22.34 -0.40 5.66
N GLU A 163 23.09 -1.25 6.36
CA GLU A 163 24.46 -1.62 5.95
C GLU A 163 24.47 -2.31 4.58
N LEU A 164 23.51 -3.23 4.33
CA LEU A 164 23.36 -3.87 3.04
C LEU A 164 23.10 -2.83 1.93
N THR A 165 22.20 -1.88 2.16
CA THR A 165 21.91 -0.77 1.23
C THR A 165 23.17 0.04 0.92
N GLN A 166 24.02 0.33 1.91
CA GLN A 166 25.28 1.02 1.68
C GLN A 166 26.25 0.21 0.81
N VAL A 167 26.30 -1.11 1.00
CA VAL A 167 27.12 -2.02 0.17
C VAL A 167 26.60 -2.10 -1.26
N THR A 168 25.29 -2.13 -1.45
CA THR A 168 24.66 -2.30 -2.77
C THR A 168 24.52 -0.99 -3.55
N ALA A 169 24.43 0.16 -2.87
CA ALA A 169 24.15 1.46 -3.48
C ALA A 169 25.07 1.83 -4.67
N PRO A 170 26.41 1.61 -4.63
CA PRO A 170 27.29 1.92 -5.77
C PRO A 170 27.02 1.07 -7.02
N PHE A 171 26.34 -0.06 -6.87
CA PHE A 171 26.01 -0.98 -7.96
C PHE A 171 24.63 -0.72 -8.54
N ALA A 172 23.72 -0.07 -7.79
CA ALA A 172 22.32 0.04 -8.14
C ALA A 172 22.10 0.70 -9.51
N GLU A 173 22.62 1.91 -9.72
CA GLU A 173 22.45 2.63 -10.99
C GLU A 173 23.15 1.94 -12.18
N PRO A 174 24.42 1.48 -12.07
CA PRO A 174 25.05 0.71 -13.13
C PRO A 174 24.29 -0.57 -13.52
N LEU A 175 23.85 -1.37 -12.53
CA LEU A 175 23.07 -2.59 -12.78
C LEU A 175 21.78 -2.28 -13.54
N TRP A 176 21.05 -1.24 -13.11
CA TRP A 176 19.83 -0.78 -13.79
C TRP A 176 20.08 -0.38 -15.25
N ARG A 177 21.13 0.41 -15.48
CA ARG A 177 21.46 0.94 -16.82
C ARG A 177 21.77 -0.18 -17.81
N HIS A 178 22.61 -1.12 -17.40
CA HIS A 178 22.99 -2.28 -18.22
C HIS A 178 21.82 -3.25 -18.41
N LYS A 179 20.99 -3.46 -17.37
CA LYS A 179 19.79 -4.30 -17.48
C LYS A 179 18.78 -3.73 -18.48
N ARG A 180 18.52 -2.41 -18.43
CA ARG A 180 17.67 -1.74 -19.43
C ARG A 180 18.21 -1.94 -20.84
N ARG A 181 19.51 -1.73 -21.04
CA ARG A 181 20.14 -1.87 -22.36
C ARG A 181 20.07 -3.30 -22.89
N GLN A 182 20.28 -4.29 -22.02
CA GLN A 182 20.11 -5.71 -22.34
C GLN A 182 18.69 -5.98 -22.88
N LEU A 183 17.66 -5.51 -22.16
CA LEU A 183 16.26 -5.73 -22.55
C LEU A 183 15.89 -4.99 -23.85
N GLU A 184 16.39 -3.78 -24.05
CA GLU A 184 16.20 -3.04 -25.30
C GLU A 184 16.75 -3.80 -26.50
N LEU A 185 18.00 -4.29 -26.40
CA LEU A 185 18.62 -5.08 -27.46
C LEU A 185 17.86 -6.37 -27.73
N MET A 186 17.44 -7.10 -26.68
CA MET A 186 16.65 -8.32 -26.81
C MET A 186 15.30 -8.07 -27.48
N ASN A 187 14.61 -6.97 -27.11
CA ASN A 187 13.35 -6.59 -27.74
C ASN A 187 13.51 -6.18 -29.21
N GLU A 188 14.65 -5.59 -29.57
CA GLU A 188 15.03 -5.27 -30.96
C GLU A 188 15.53 -6.51 -31.74
N GLY A 189 15.61 -7.69 -31.13
CA GLY A 189 16.17 -8.90 -31.76
C GLY A 189 17.68 -8.85 -31.99
N ARG A 190 18.39 -7.98 -31.27
CA ARG A 190 19.84 -7.75 -31.39
C ARG A 190 20.61 -8.52 -30.32
N PRO A 191 21.88 -8.89 -30.57
CA PRO A 191 22.73 -9.52 -29.56
C PRO A 191 22.91 -8.61 -28.33
N ALA A 192 22.81 -9.21 -27.14
CA ALA A 192 22.99 -8.54 -25.85
C ALA A 192 24.09 -9.18 -24.99
N ASP A 193 25.04 -9.87 -25.63
CA ASP A 193 26.07 -10.68 -24.94
C ASP A 193 26.98 -9.83 -24.06
N ASP A 194 27.39 -8.65 -24.54
CA ASP A 194 28.26 -7.74 -23.79
C ASP A 194 27.56 -7.22 -22.52
N GLU A 195 26.29 -6.83 -22.64
CA GLU A 195 25.47 -6.39 -21.51
C GLU A 195 25.25 -7.54 -20.51
N SER A 196 24.98 -8.74 -21.01
CA SER A 196 24.80 -9.95 -20.20
C SER A 196 26.08 -10.31 -19.45
N ARG A 197 27.23 -10.28 -20.11
CA ARG A 197 28.55 -10.54 -19.52
C ARG A 197 28.90 -9.49 -18.47
N TRP A 198 28.61 -8.22 -18.73
CA TRP A 198 28.82 -7.15 -17.75
C TRP A 198 27.96 -7.37 -16.51
N LEU A 199 26.66 -7.66 -16.68
CA LEU A 199 25.75 -7.95 -15.57
C LEU A 199 26.23 -9.14 -14.73
N GLN A 200 26.69 -10.22 -15.37
CA GLN A 200 27.26 -11.40 -14.67
C GLN A 200 28.54 -11.08 -13.88
N LEU A 201 29.42 -10.24 -14.41
CA LEU A 201 30.65 -9.83 -13.71
C LEU A 201 30.32 -8.92 -12.52
N THR A 202 29.42 -7.96 -12.72
CA THR A 202 29.04 -6.99 -11.69
C THR A 202 28.25 -7.66 -10.56
N THR A 203 27.32 -8.55 -10.87
CA THR A 203 26.55 -9.31 -9.85
C THR A 203 27.46 -10.23 -9.03
N ARG A 204 28.47 -10.88 -9.64
CA ARG A 204 29.48 -11.64 -8.88
C ARG A 204 30.29 -10.78 -7.92
N ARG A 205 30.71 -9.59 -8.36
CA ARG A 205 31.41 -8.61 -7.48
C ARG A 205 30.51 -8.15 -6.33
N LEU A 206 29.23 -7.88 -6.62
CA LEU A 206 28.25 -7.50 -5.62
C LEU A 206 28.04 -8.63 -4.60
N ALA A 207 27.84 -9.87 -5.07
CA ALA A 207 27.72 -11.05 -4.21
C ALA A 207 28.91 -11.16 -3.23
N SER A 208 30.14 -11.04 -3.73
CA SER A 208 31.35 -11.09 -2.91
C SER A 208 31.42 -9.98 -1.83
N ARG A 209 30.93 -8.78 -2.14
CA ARG A 209 30.86 -7.69 -1.14
C ARG A 209 29.80 -7.96 -0.08
N ILE A 210 28.65 -8.47 -0.47
CA ILE A 210 27.59 -8.85 0.49
C ILE A 210 28.07 -10.03 1.34
N ASP A 211 28.74 -11.00 0.74
CA ASP A 211 29.36 -12.14 1.42
C ASP A 211 30.35 -11.71 2.51
N THR A 212 31.13 -10.67 2.23
CA THR A 212 32.05 -10.05 3.20
C THR A 212 31.29 -9.37 4.34
N LEU A 213 30.20 -8.67 4.03
CA LEU A 213 29.35 -8.03 5.03
C LEU A 213 28.71 -9.08 5.96
N LEU A 214 28.12 -10.14 5.38
CA LEU A 214 27.50 -11.22 6.15
C LEU A 214 28.51 -11.89 7.08
N ALA A 215 29.71 -12.22 6.57
CA ALA A 215 30.78 -12.80 7.39
C ALA A 215 31.20 -11.88 8.56
N ARG A 216 31.31 -10.57 8.31
CA ARG A 216 31.62 -9.57 9.36
C ARG A 216 30.49 -9.47 10.40
N ARG A 217 29.25 -9.68 9.99
CA ARG A 217 28.04 -9.60 10.83
C ARG A 217 27.57 -10.96 11.34
N ARG A 218 28.40 -12.00 11.27
CA ARG A 218 28.06 -13.36 11.73
C ARG A 218 27.44 -13.38 13.12
N ALA A 219 28.08 -12.75 14.10
CA ALA A 219 27.57 -12.72 15.48
C ALA A 219 26.18 -12.06 15.59
N LEU A 220 25.92 -11.00 14.81
CA LEU A 220 24.62 -10.35 14.76
C LEU A 220 23.57 -11.25 14.11
N LEU A 221 23.93 -11.94 13.02
CA LEU A 221 23.06 -12.90 12.33
C LEU A 221 22.66 -14.04 13.27
N ASP A 222 23.61 -14.57 14.04
CA ASP A 222 23.37 -15.62 15.03
C ASP A 222 22.43 -15.10 16.15
N GLU A 223 22.68 -13.90 16.66
CA GLU A 223 21.84 -13.24 17.69
C GLU A 223 20.39 -13.03 17.23
N ILE A 224 20.17 -12.66 15.97
CA ILE A 224 18.84 -12.50 15.39
C ILE A 224 18.31 -13.79 14.74
N HIS A 225 18.95 -14.94 14.97
CA HIS A 225 18.61 -16.26 14.42
C HIS A 225 18.33 -16.24 12.90
N ILE A 226 19.18 -15.56 12.14
CA ILE A 226 19.15 -15.54 10.68
C ILE A 226 20.30 -16.41 10.16
N PRO A 227 20.03 -17.57 9.53
CA PRO A 227 21.07 -18.45 9.02
C PRO A 227 21.83 -17.80 7.85
N GLU A 228 23.15 -17.61 8.03
CA GLU A 228 23.98 -16.93 7.03
C GLU A 228 24.02 -17.67 5.69
N ASP A 229 24.08 -19.00 5.70
CA ASP A 229 24.08 -19.82 4.48
C ASP A 229 22.79 -19.60 3.68
N ALA A 230 21.66 -19.48 4.37
CA ALA A 230 20.38 -19.19 3.73
C ALA A 230 20.34 -17.77 3.17
N CYS A 231 20.88 -16.78 3.87
CA CYS A 231 21.04 -15.42 3.34
C CYS A 231 21.89 -15.42 2.06
N ARG A 232 23.05 -16.07 2.07
CA ARG A 232 23.95 -16.16 0.90
C ARG A 232 23.24 -16.78 -0.29
N GLU A 233 22.48 -17.84 -0.07
CA GLU A 233 21.72 -18.48 -1.13
C GLU A 233 20.59 -17.59 -1.68
N LEU A 234 19.87 -16.86 -0.82
CA LEU A 234 18.86 -15.90 -1.27
C LEU A 234 19.47 -14.80 -2.15
N ILE A 235 20.61 -14.25 -1.74
CA ILE A 235 21.32 -13.22 -2.50
C ILE A 235 21.74 -13.78 -3.85
N ARG A 236 22.30 -15.01 -3.87
CA ARG A 236 22.69 -15.67 -5.11
C ARG A 236 21.50 -15.85 -6.06
N VAL A 237 20.38 -16.37 -5.57
CA VAL A 237 19.16 -16.56 -6.38
C VAL A 237 18.62 -15.22 -6.90
N ALA A 238 18.60 -14.19 -6.06
CA ALA A 238 18.16 -12.85 -6.45
C ALA A 238 19.02 -12.24 -7.56
N LEU A 239 20.34 -12.32 -7.41
CA LEU A 239 21.29 -11.78 -8.39
C LEU A 239 21.27 -12.56 -9.71
N ASP A 240 21.10 -13.88 -9.66
CA ASP A 240 20.97 -14.71 -10.86
C ASP A 240 19.69 -14.39 -11.64
N ARG A 241 18.56 -14.21 -10.93
CA ARG A 241 17.29 -13.76 -11.54
C ARG A 241 17.42 -12.40 -12.21
N LEU A 242 18.12 -11.45 -11.59
CA LEU A 242 18.37 -10.13 -12.20
C LEU A 242 19.07 -10.26 -13.56
N VAL A 243 20.02 -11.18 -13.69
CA VAL A 243 20.74 -11.41 -14.95
C VAL A 243 19.84 -12.09 -15.99
N THR A 244 19.05 -13.08 -15.58
CA THR A 244 18.36 -14.02 -16.49
C THR A 244 16.94 -13.63 -16.88
N GLN A 245 16.22 -12.85 -16.05
CA GLN A 245 14.81 -12.55 -16.30
C GLN A 245 14.60 -11.48 -17.38
N PRO A 246 13.53 -11.55 -18.17
CA PRO A 246 13.20 -10.55 -19.20
C PRO A 246 12.48 -9.32 -18.61
N SER A 247 12.82 -8.92 -17.38
CA SER A 247 12.20 -7.77 -16.71
C SER A 247 13.25 -7.00 -15.90
N VAL A 248 12.93 -5.76 -15.56
CA VAL A 248 13.71 -4.96 -14.61
C VAL A 248 13.16 -5.05 -13.19
N ASP A 249 12.02 -5.70 -13.01
CA ASP A 249 11.38 -5.81 -11.71
C ASP A 249 12.10 -6.88 -10.88
N VAL A 250 12.79 -6.46 -9.83
CA VAL A 250 13.53 -7.34 -8.93
C VAL A 250 12.61 -7.73 -7.77
N GLN A 251 11.45 -8.31 -8.09
CA GLN A 251 10.65 -8.98 -7.07
C GLN A 251 11.37 -10.28 -6.69
N ILE A 252 12.14 -10.21 -5.61
CA ILE A 252 12.82 -11.39 -5.05
C ILE A 252 11.77 -12.22 -4.31
N ASP A 253 11.11 -13.12 -5.03
CA ASP A 253 10.37 -14.20 -4.38
C ASP A 253 11.37 -15.19 -3.77
N VAL A 254 11.30 -15.37 -2.46
CA VAL A 254 12.17 -16.22 -1.65
C VAL A 254 11.75 -17.68 -1.89
N PRO A 255 12.61 -18.54 -2.47
CA PRO A 255 12.25 -19.93 -2.74
C PRO A 255 11.87 -20.68 -1.46
N ASP A 256 10.85 -21.56 -1.55
CA ASP A 256 10.32 -22.32 -0.41
C ASP A 256 11.41 -23.13 0.33
N GLU A 257 12.28 -23.77 -0.44
CA GLU A 257 13.40 -24.57 0.06
C GLU A 257 14.37 -23.74 0.91
N VAL A 258 14.62 -22.50 0.49
CA VAL A 258 15.49 -21.59 1.23
C VAL A 258 14.77 -21.05 2.47
N LEU A 259 13.49 -20.68 2.33
CA LEU A 259 12.66 -20.17 3.41
C LEU A 259 12.49 -21.20 4.54
N ALA A 260 12.42 -22.49 4.20
CA ALA A 260 12.29 -23.58 5.16
C ALA A 260 13.45 -23.66 6.16
N ARG A 261 14.63 -23.14 5.84
CA ARG A 261 15.79 -23.11 6.75
C ARG A 261 15.69 -22.02 7.82
N PHE A 262 14.84 -21.02 7.62
CA PHE A 262 14.64 -19.97 8.61
C PHE A 262 13.72 -20.46 9.75
N PRO A 263 13.95 -19.96 10.97
CA PRO A 263 13.01 -20.11 12.08
C PRO A 263 11.58 -19.71 11.69
N LEU A 264 10.57 -20.38 12.27
CA LEU A 264 9.17 -20.25 11.86
C LEU A 264 8.67 -18.80 11.94
N ASP A 265 9.05 -18.09 12.98
CA ASP A 265 8.78 -16.67 13.16
C ASP A 265 9.42 -15.83 12.04
N MET A 266 10.68 -16.07 11.69
CA MET A 266 11.36 -15.38 10.57
C MET A 266 10.77 -15.70 9.20
N ARG A 267 10.06 -16.81 9.03
CA ARG A 267 9.34 -17.02 7.77
C ARG A 267 8.27 -15.95 7.55
N LEU A 268 7.66 -15.44 8.63
CA LEU A 268 6.71 -14.31 8.58
C LEU A 268 7.35 -12.98 8.20
N PHE A 269 8.66 -12.83 8.45
CA PHE A 269 9.41 -11.64 8.01
C PHE A 269 9.54 -11.62 6.48
N PHE A 270 9.79 -12.77 5.84
CA PHE A 270 9.91 -12.86 4.38
C PHE A 270 8.55 -12.92 3.67
N ARG A 271 7.57 -13.60 4.28
CA ARG A 271 6.20 -13.74 3.78
C ARG A 271 5.20 -13.22 4.82
N PRO A 272 5.02 -11.89 4.89
CA PRO A 272 4.11 -11.27 5.85
C PRO A 272 2.67 -11.62 5.50
N GLN A 273 1.92 -12.08 6.50
CA GLN A 273 0.52 -12.49 6.40
C GLN A 273 -0.21 -12.18 7.71
N PRO A 274 -1.55 -12.11 7.73
CA PRO A 274 -2.30 -11.93 8.97
C PRO A 274 -2.06 -13.11 9.90
N LEU A 275 -1.72 -12.83 11.15
CA LEU A 275 -1.62 -13.86 12.17
C LEU A 275 -3.02 -14.21 12.69
N PRO A 276 -3.42 -15.50 12.68
CA PRO A 276 -4.71 -15.91 13.23
C PRO A 276 -4.79 -15.59 14.74
N ASP A 277 -5.99 -15.24 15.21
CA ASP A 277 -6.21 -14.94 16.62
C ASP A 277 -5.83 -16.16 17.47
N GLY A 278 -4.84 -15.99 18.36
CA GLY A 278 -4.44 -17.01 19.35
C GLY A 278 -3.16 -17.80 19.10
N VAL A 279 -2.34 -17.50 18.08
CA VAL A 279 -1.12 -18.29 17.79
C VAL A 279 0.18 -17.62 18.28
N LEU A 280 0.85 -18.36 19.18
CA LEU A 280 2.25 -18.35 19.65
C LEU A 280 2.77 -17.07 20.33
N ARG A 281 2.55 -17.01 21.65
CA ARG A 281 3.55 -16.44 22.56
C ARG A 281 4.79 -17.34 22.48
N VAL A 282 5.84 -16.89 21.81
CA VAL A 282 7.16 -17.51 21.99
C VAL A 282 7.62 -17.07 23.38
N SER A 283 7.74 -18.03 24.29
CA SER A 283 8.34 -17.80 25.60
C SER A 283 9.79 -17.32 25.42
N ALA A 284 10.15 -16.37 26.29
CA ALA A 284 11.42 -15.63 26.41
C ALA A 284 12.68 -16.30 25.85
#